data_AF-A0A538RTL0-F1
#
_entry.id   AF-A0A538RTL0-F1
#
_cell.length_a   1.000
_cell.length_b   1.000
_cell.length_c   1.000
_cell.angle_alpha   90.00
_cell.angle_beta   90.00
_cell.angle_gamma   90.00
#
_symmetry.space_group_name_H-M   'P 1'
#
loop_
_entity.id
_entity.type
_entity.pdbx_description
1 polymer ?
#
loop_
_entity_poly.entity_id
_entity_poly.type
_entity_poly.pdbx_seq_one_letter_code
_entity_poly.pdbx_strand_id
1 'polypeptide(L)'
;MTQGKRVELSAAQKTGVWCRWKAGESLHTIGRAFGKPHTSIHCLLAHHGGVVPAVRRRSLLALTLAEREDISRGIACGSSIRDIAKCPERAASTVSREVARHGGRPEYRASGR
;
A
#
# COMPACT_ATOMS: atom_id res chain seq x y z
N MET A 1 23.72 -26.51 -13.21
CA MET A 1 22.57 -25.62 -13.50
C MET A 1 21.67 -25.63 -12.27
N THR A 2 21.77 -24.63 -11.40
CA THR A 2 21.02 -24.64 -10.13
C THR A 2 19.81 -23.73 -10.28
N GLN A 3 18.66 -24.30 -10.62
CA GLN A 3 17.36 -23.63 -10.51
C GLN A 3 17.05 -23.40 -9.03
N GLY A 4 17.64 -22.35 -8.45
CA GLY A 4 17.21 -21.84 -7.16
C GLY A 4 15.83 -21.20 -7.36
N LYS A 5 14.79 -21.75 -6.72
CA LYS A 5 13.49 -21.06 -6.55
C LYS A 5 13.75 -19.57 -6.36
N ARG A 6 13.22 -18.72 -7.25
CA ARG A 6 13.29 -17.26 -7.12
C ARG A 6 12.41 -16.86 -5.94
N VAL A 7 12.90 -17.08 -4.73
CA VAL A 7 12.21 -16.65 -3.51
C VAL A 7 12.36 -15.14 -3.49
N GLU A 8 11.26 -14.44 -3.75
CA GLU A 8 11.22 -12.99 -3.65
C GLU A 8 11.61 -12.55 -2.23
N LEU A 9 12.34 -11.43 -2.13
CA LEU A 9 12.63 -10.83 -0.84
C LEU A 9 11.34 -10.30 -0.23
N SER A 10 11.06 -10.67 1.02
CA SER A 10 9.98 -10.07 1.81
C SER A 10 10.19 -8.56 1.96
N ALA A 11 9.14 -7.82 2.32
CA ALA A 11 9.24 -6.38 2.56
C ALA A 11 10.32 -6.05 3.61
N ALA A 12 10.39 -6.81 4.71
CA ALA A 12 11.40 -6.63 5.75
C ALA A 12 12.83 -6.88 5.22
N GLN A 13 13.02 -7.91 4.40
CA GLN A 13 14.33 -8.19 3.79
C GLN A 13 14.74 -7.10 2.79
N LYS A 14 13.81 -6.57 1.99
CA LYS A 14 14.07 -5.42 1.10
C LYS A 14 14.52 -4.20 1.90
N THR A 15 13.87 -3.89 3.02
CA THR A 15 14.30 -2.81 3.92
C THR A 15 15.71 -3.04 4.44
N GLY A 16 16.03 -4.26 4.88
CA GLY A 16 17.38 -4.60 5.34
C GLY A 16 18.45 -4.48 4.25
N VAL A 17 18.15 -4.85 3.00
CA VAL A 17 19.05 -4.62 1.86
C VAL A 17 19.33 -3.14 1.67
N TRP A 18 18.30 -2.29 1.71
CA TRP A 18 18.45 -0.84 1.58
C TRP A 18 19.25 -0.21 2.72
N CYS A 19 19.06 -0.67 3.96
CA CYS A 19 19.84 -0.21 5.12
C CYS A 19 21.34 -0.49 4.94
N ARG A 20 21.69 -1.72 4.54
CA ARG A 20 23.10 -2.12 4.32
C ARG A 20 23.72 -1.42 3.11
N TRP A 21 22.96 -1.24 2.04
CA TRP A 21 23.39 -0.45 0.89
C TRP A 21 23.69 1.00 1.27
N LYS A 22 22.82 1.63 2.08
CA LYS A 22 23.05 2.97 2.62
C LYS A 22 24.26 3.05 3.55
N ALA A 23 24.60 1.96 4.23
CA ALA A 23 25.81 1.84 5.05
C ALA A 23 27.10 1.59 4.23
N GLY A 24 27.00 1.45 2.90
CA GLY A 24 28.15 1.24 2.02
C GLY A 24 28.63 -0.21 1.93
N GLU A 25 27.83 -1.18 2.38
CA GLU A 25 28.21 -2.59 2.27
C GLU A 25 28.21 -3.08 0.81
N SER A 26 29.15 -3.97 0.48
CA SER A 26 29.24 -4.56 -0.86
C SER A 26 28.06 -5.49 -1.18
N LEU A 27 27.72 -5.61 -2.46
CA LEU A 27 26.64 -6.47 -2.96
C LEU A 27 26.80 -7.94 -2.51
N HIS A 28 28.04 -8.42 -2.40
CA HIS A 28 28.34 -9.78 -1.95
C HIS A 28 28.08 -9.96 -0.45
N THR A 29 28.44 -8.98 0.38
CA THR A 29 28.17 -9.02 1.83
C THR A 29 26.67 -8.97 2.10
N ILE A 30 25.96 -8.07 1.42
CA ILE A 30 24.49 -7.98 1.51
C ILE A 30 23.85 -9.30 1.07
N GLY A 31 24.26 -9.84 -0.09
CA GLY A 31 23.75 -11.10 -0.62
C GLY A 31 23.93 -12.26 0.36
N ARG A 32 25.14 -12.46 0.89
CA ARG A 32 25.43 -13.50 1.90
C ARG A 32 24.53 -13.39 3.12
N ALA A 33 24.33 -12.17 3.62
CA ALA A 33 23.55 -11.94 4.81
C ALA A 33 22.03 -12.18 4.64
N PHE A 34 21.53 -12.25 3.40
CA PHE A 34 20.14 -12.64 3.08
C PHE A 34 20.02 -13.98 2.36
N GLY A 35 21.12 -14.73 2.22
CA GLY A 35 21.15 -15.99 1.45
C GLY A 35 20.77 -15.81 -0.02
N LYS A 36 21.09 -14.65 -0.62
CA LYS A 36 20.79 -14.31 -2.02
C LYS A 36 22.07 -14.12 -2.84
N PRO A 37 22.02 -14.41 -4.15
CA PRO A 37 23.11 -14.05 -5.04
C PRO A 37 23.24 -12.52 -5.15
N HIS A 38 24.48 -12.02 -5.22
CA HIS A 38 24.78 -10.59 -5.36
C HIS A 38 24.10 -9.96 -6.58
N THR A 39 23.88 -10.72 -7.65
CA THR A 39 23.13 -10.29 -8.84
C THR A 39 21.69 -9.90 -8.53
N SER A 40 21.03 -10.61 -7.60
CA SER A 40 19.67 -10.26 -7.16
C SER A 40 19.65 -8.96 -6.38
N ILE A 41 20.70 -8.68 -5.60
CA ILE A 41 20.85 -7.41 -4.88
C ILE A 41 21.09 -6.28 -5.89
N HIS A 42 21.98 -6.50 -6.85
CA HIS A 42 22.24 -5.55 -7.94
C HIS A 42 20.97 -5.19 -8.71
N CYS A 43 20.18 -6.18 -9.15
CA CYS A 43 18.93 -5.95 -9.85
C CYS A 43 17.94 -5.11 -9.03
N LEU A 44 17.81 -5.39 -7.73
CA LEU A 44 16.93 -4.63 -6.83
C LEU A 44 17.38 -3.16 -6.73
N LEU A 45 18.68 -2.92 -6.55
CA LEU A 45 19.23 -1.58 -6.41
C LEU A 45 19.15 -0.80 -7.73
N ALA A 46 19.53 -1.42 -8.85
CA ALA A 46 19.51 -0.82 -10.18
C ALA A 46 18.09 -0.41 -10.61
N HIS A 47 17.07 -1.22 -10.28
CA HIS A 47 15.68 -0.89 -10.57
C HIS A 47 15.20 0.42 -9.91
N HIS A 48 15.83 0.80 -8.78
CA HIS A 48 15.53 2.03 -8.05
C HIS A 48 16.66 3.07 -8.16
N GLY A 49 17.61 2.89 -9.09
CA GLY A 49 18.72 3.82 -9.32
C GLY A 49 19.71 3.95 -8.15
N GLY A 50 19.76 2.96 -7.24
CA GLY A 50 20.59 3.01 -6.05
C GLY A 50 20.10 3.97 -4.96
N VAL A 51 18.93 4.58 -5.14
CA VAL A 51 18.29 5.46 -4.15
C VAL A 51 17.18 4.69 -3.44
N VAL A 52 17.14 4.78 -2.11
CA VAL A 52 16.13 4.09 -1.31
C VAL A 52 14.74 4.61 -1.73
N PRO A 53 13.84 3.73 -2.20
CA PRO A 53 12.51 4.15 -2.59
C PRO A 53 11.75 4.68 -1.37
N ALA A 54 10.93 5.72 -1.60
CA ALA A 54 10.04 6.22 -0.56
C ALA A 54 9.10 5.11 -0.07
N VAL A 55 8.93 5.04 1.25
CA VAL A 55 7.94 4.14 1.85
C VAL A 55 6.56 4.50 1.28
N ARG A 56 5.92 3.54 0.61
CA ARG A 56 4.57 3.74 0.09
C ARG A 56 3.62 4.02 1.25
N ARG A 57 3.00 5.20 1.25
CA ARG A 57 1.95 5.57 2.20
C ARG A 57 0.62 5.57 1.46
N ARG A 58 -0.44 5.11 2.11
CA ARG A 58 -1.80 5.32 1.59
C ARG A 58 -2.09 6.82 1.59
N SER A 59 -2.80 7.28 0.56
CA SER A 59 -3.26 8.67 0.52
C SER A 59 -4.14 8.96 1.73
N LEU A 60 -4.05 10.19 2.28
CA LEU A 60 -4.95 10.64 3.35
C LEU A 60 -6.43 10.66 2.91
N LEU A 61 -6.67 10.65 1.60
CA LEU A 61 -8.01 10.56 1.02
C LEU A 61 -8.51 9.11 0.91
N ALA A 62 -7.67 8.11 1.16
CA ALA A 62 -8.05 6.72 1.09
C ALA A 62 -8.86 6.35 2.34
N LEU A 63 -10.12 5.95 2.13
CA LEU A 63 -10.98 5.47 3.19
C LEU A 63 -10.59 4.05 3.61
N THR A 64 -10.59 3.82 4.92
CA THR A 64 -10.49 2.51 5.54
C THR A 64 -11.79 1.72 5.35
N LEU A 65 -11.73 0.40 5.57
CA LEU A 65 -12.92 -0.45 5.45
C LEU A 65 -14.01 -0.02 6.45
N ALA A 66 -13.63 0.29 7.69
CA ALA A 66 -14.56 0.75 8.71
C ALA A 66 -15.29 2.05 8.30
N GLU A 67 -14.56 3.02 7.76
CA GLU A 67 -15.17 4.27 7.26
C GLU A 67 -16.13 4.02 6.09
N ARG A 68 -15.81 3.06 5.20
CA ARG A 68 -16.70 2.67 4.09
C ARG A 68 -17.96 1.96 4.61
N GLU A 69 -17.85 1.19 5.68
CA GLU A 69 -19.00 0.56 6.33
C GLU A 69 -19.91 1.59 7.00
N ASP A 70 -19.35 2.62 7.64
CA ASP A 70 -20.12 3.76 8.15
C ASP A 70 -20.91 4.46 7.04
N ILE A 71 -20.26 4.66 5.88
CA ILE A 71 -20.94 5.21 4.70
C ILE A 71 -22.08 4.29 4.25
N SER A 72 -21.85 2.98 4.20
CA SER A 72 -22.87 2.01 3.80
C SER A 72 -24.07 2.01 4.75
N ARG A 73 -23.83 2.04 6.06
CA ARG A 73 -24.90 2.11 7.08
C ARG A 73 -25.68 3.42 6.96
N GLY A 74 -24.98 4.53 6.82
CA GLY A 74 -25.60 5.85 6.67
C GLY A 74 -26.46 5.96 5.40
N ILE A 75 -26.05 5.32 4.30
CA ILE A 75 -26.90 5.23 3.10
C ILE A 75 -28.15 4.40 3.36
N ALA A 76 -28.02 3.24 4.02
CA ALA A 76 -29.14 2.36 4.35
C ALA A 76 -30.15 3.02 5.29
N CYS A 77 -29.70 3.87 6.21
CA CYS A 77 -30.54 4.69 7.08
C CYS A 77 -31.16 5.91 6.37
N GLY A 78 -30.89 6.13 5.09
CA GLY A 78 -31.42 7.28 4.34
C GLY A 78 -30.75 8.62 4.68
N SER A 79 -29.64 8.63 5.40
CA SER A 79 -28.97 9.86 5.85
C SER A 79 -28.40 10.69 4.69
N SER A 80 -28.25 12.00 4.90
CA SER A 80 -27.61 12.89 3.92
C SER A 80 -26.09 12.65 3.86
N ILE A 81 -25.44 12.95 2.73
CA ILE A 81 -23.97 12.79 2.61
C ILE A 81 -23.23 13.60 3.69
N ARG A 82 -23.74 14.77 4.06
CA ARG A 82 -23.13 15.60 5.10
C ARG A 82 -23.21 14.93 6.47
N ASP A 83 -24.33 14.30 6.80
CA ASP A 83 -24.49 13.61 8.09
C ASP A 83 -23.64 12.34 8.14
N ILE A 84 -23.61 11.59 7.04
CA ILE A 84 -22.76 10.41 6.90
C ILE A 84 -21.28 10.77 7.13
N ALA A 85 -20.84 11.92 6.63
CA ALA A 85 -19.45 12.34 6.72
C ALA A 85 -19.01 12.78 8.13
N LYS A 86 -19.96 13.08 9.03
CA LYS A 86 -19.66 13.44 10.43
C LYS A 86 -19.08 12.27 11.22
N CYS A 87 -19.64 11.07 11.06
CA CYS A 87 -19.23 9.88 11.83
C CYS A 87 -17.77 9.45 11.57
N PRO A 88 -17.29 9.36 10.30
CA PRO A 88 -15.89 9.06 10.01
C PRO A 88 -14.99 10.31 10.03
N GLU A 89 -15.50 11.48 10.46
CA GLU A 89 -14.79 12.77 10.46
C GLU A 89 -14.14 13.13 9.11
N ARG A 90 -14.89 12.89 8.02
CA ARG A 90 -14.42 13.18 6.66
C ARG A 90 -15.14 14.37 6.04
N ALA A 91 -14.51 14.96 5.03
CA ALA A 91 -15.18 15.94 4.21
C ALA A 91 -16.34 15.28 3.45
N ALA A 92 -17.49 15.97 3.35
CA ALA A 92 -18.64 15.50 2.58
C ALA A 92 -18.29 15.22 1.11
N SER A 93 -17.31 15.96 0.54
CA SER A 93 -16.80 15.72 -0.82
C SER A 93 -16.02 14.40 -0.96
N THR A 94 -15.43 13.88 0.12
CA THR A 94 -14.77 12.57 0.13
C THR A 94 -15.82 11.46 0.09
N VAL A 95 -16.85 11.54 0.93
CA VAL A 95 -17.97 10.59 0.93
C VAL A 95 -18.71 10.62 -0.41
N SER A 96 -18.98 11.79 -0.96
CA SER A 96 -19.65 11.93 -2.27
C SER A 96 -18.84 11.27 -3.40
N ARG A 97 -17.54 11.56 -3.49
CA ARG A 97 -16.67 10.96 -4.51
C ARG A 97 -16.56 9.44 -4.36
N GLU A 98 -16.49 8.96 -3.13
CA GLU A 98 -16.47 7.53 -2.83
C GLU A 98 -17.75 6.86 -3.31
N VAL A 99 -18.92 7.40 -2.95
CA VAL A 99 -20.22 6.85 -3.36
C VAL A 99 -20.37 6.89 -4.88
N ALA A 100 -20.01 7.99 -5.53
CA ALA A 100 -20.07 8.12 -6.98
C ALA A 100 -19.16 7.12 -7.70
N ARG A 101 -17.95 6.86 -7.18
CA ARG A 101 -17.02 5.86 -7.73
C ARG A 101 -17.59 4.44 -7.68
N HIS A 102 -18.46 4.16 -6.72
CA HIS A 102 -19.03 2.83 -6.48
C HIS A 102 -20.49 2.70 -6.96
N GLY A 103 -20.86 3.38 -8.04
CA GLY A 103 -22.18 3.24 -8.68
C GLY A 103 -23.30 4.07 -8.03
N GLY A 104 -22.96 4.98 -7.12
CA GLY A 104 -23.93 5.82 -6.43
C GLY A 104 -24.61 5.13 -5.25
N ARG A 105 -25.59 5.81 -4.64
CA ARG A 105 -26.25 5.33 -3.41
C ARG A 105 -26.91 3.94 -3.53
N PRO A 106 -27.63 3.59 -4.63
CA PRO A 106 -28.30 2.29 -4.73
C PRO A 106 -27.33 1.11 -4.79
N GLU A 107 -26.18 1.30 -5.43
CA GLU A 107 -25.21 0.26 -5.73
C GLU A 107 -24.03 0.24 -4.74
N TYR A 108 -23.92 1.26 -3.87
CA TYR A 108 -22.81 1.39 -2.94
C TYR A 108 -22.66 0.17 -2.03
N ARG A 109 -21.43 -0.34 -1.93
CA ARG A 109 -21.04 -1.42 -1.00
C ARG A 109 -19.66 -1.15 -0.42
N ALA A 110 -19.53 -1.35 0.89
CA ALA A 110 -18.29 -1.09 1.63
C ALA A 110 -17.10 -1.96 1.22
N SER A 111 -17.32 -3.13 0.63
CA SER A 111 -16.27 -4.02 0.11
C SER A 111 -15.85 -3.69 -1.32
N GLY A 112 -16.56 -2.81 -2.04
CA GLY A 112 -16.44 -2.71 -3.49
C GLY A 112 -16.85 -3.99 -4.22
N ARG A 113 -16.92 -3.93 -5.55
CA ARG A 113 -16.93 -5.09 -6.44
C ARG A 113 -15.56 -5.18 -7.11
#